data_AF-A0A1G3CDC2-F1
#
_entry.id   AF-A0A1G3CDC2-F1
#
_cell.length_a   1.000
_cell.length_b   1.000
_cell.length_c   1.000
_cell.angle_alpha   90.00
_cell.angle_beta   90.00
_cell.angle_gamma   90.00
#
_symmetry.space_group_name_H-M   'P 1'
#
loop_
_entity.id
_entity.type
_entity.pdbx_description
1 polymer ?
#
loop_
_entity_poly.entity_id
_entity_poly.type
_entity_poly.pdbx_seq_one_letter_code
_entity_poly.pdbx_strand_id
1 'polypeptide(L)'
;MTKPLTKKQLRFLSFLKERLQEMGYPPTVREIMDGLGLSSTNMVKKYLDVLERKGYIKRQFNSPRAIEIIEASARSQELMSVPIVGKVRAGTPHPAIEDVEGYLSVDRTICRSNNAFFLRVVGDSMIEAHIQEGDLVLVKPQPVANNGEIVVALI
;
A
#
# COMPACT_ATOMS: atom_id res chain seq x y z
N MET A 1 -11.11 -12.30 -10.51
CA MET A 1 -10.69 -11.81 -9.18
C MET A 1 -9.69 -12.78 -8.58
N THR A 2 -8.41 -12.40 -8.51
CA THR A 2 -7.34 -13.21 -7.90
C THR A 2 -7.58 -13.33 -6.40
N LYS A 3 -7.77 -14.57 -5.89
CA LYS A 3 -7.97 -14.82 -4.45
C LYS A 3 -6.76 -14.30 -3.65
N PRO A 4 -6.97 -13.53 -2.57
CA PRO A 4 -5.88 -12.99 -1.75
C PRO A 4 -4.95 -14.09 -1.20
N LEU A 5 -3.69 -13.76 -0.96
CA LEU A 5 -2.73 -14.68 -0.35
C LEU A 5 -3.14 -14.99 1.09
N THR A 6 -3.02 -16.27 1.49
CA THR A 6 -3.17 -16.62 2.90
C THR A 6 -1.95 -16.17 3.69
N LYS A 7 -2.07 -16.02 5.02
CA LYS A 7 -0.93 -15.63 5.90
C LYS A 7 0.32 -16.48 5.66
N LYS A 8 0.15 -17.80 5.44
CA LYS A 8 1.26 -18.72 5.15
C LYS A 8 1.90 -18.47 3.78
N GLN A 9 1.10 -18.19 2.75
CA GLN A 9 1.58 -17.87 1.40
C GLN A 9 2.31 -16.53 1.38
N LEU A 10 1.82 -15.55 2.15
CA LEU A 10 2.44 -14.24 2.29
C LEU A 10 3.80 -14.36 3.01
N ARG A 11 3.87 -15.10 4.11
CA ARG A 11 5.16 -15.41 4.79
C ARG A 11 6.17 -16.05 3.84
N PHE A 12 5.71 -17.01 3.02
CA PHE A 12 6.56 -17.67 2.02
C PHE A 12 7.09 -16.67 0.97
N LEU A 13 6.22 -15.80 0.43
CA LEU A 13 6.62 -14.78 -0.53
C LEU A 13 7.59 -13.76 0.08
N SER A 14 7.33 -13.30 1.32
CA SER A 14 8.22 -12.38 2.05
C SER A 14 9.61 -12.96 2.22
N PHE A 15 9.72 -14.24 2.59
CA PHE A 15 11.01 -14.92 2.72
C PHE A 15 11.78 -14.98 1.39
N LEU A 16 11.10 -15.25 0.27
CA LEU A 16 11.74 -15.22 -1.05
C LEU A 16 12.29 -13.82 -1.38
N LYS A 17 11.54 -12.75 -1.05
CA LYS A 17 11.96 -11.37 -1.30
C LYS A 17 13.18 -10.97 -0.46
N GLU A 18 13.14 -11.27 0.84
CA GLU A 18 14.24 -11.00 1.76
C GLU A 18 15.52 -11.69 1.29
N ARG A 19 15.45 -12.98 0.95
CA ARG A 19 16.61 -13.73 0.45
C ARG A 19 17.16 -13.20 -0.87
N LEU A 20 16.29 -12.76 -1.78
CA LEU A 20 16.71 -12.15 -3.04
C LEU A 20 17.43 -10.81 -2.79
N GLN A 21 16.96 -10.00 -1.83
CA GLN A 21 17.58 -8.72 -1.46
C GLN A 21 18.92 -8.92 -0.75
N GLU A 22 19.04 -9.89 0.14
CA GLU A 22 20.26 -10.15 0.91
C GLU A 22 21.38 -10.75 0.05
N MET A 23 21.05 -11.75 -0.79
CA MET A 23 22.04 -12.57 -1.48
C MET A 23 22.22 -12.19 -2.96
N GLY A 24 21.28 -11.42 -3.53
CA GLY A 24 21.26 -11.08 -4.95
C GLY A 24 20.82 -12.22 -5.89
N TYR A 25 20.44 -13.37 -5.33
CA TYR A 25 19.92 -14.52 -6.07
C TYR A 25 18.76 -15.19 -5.32
N PRO A 26 17.80 -15.81 -6.04
CA PRO A 26 16.66 -16.47 -5.39
C PRO A 26 17.11 -17.74 -4.66
N PRO A 27 16.49 -18.03 -3.48
CA PRO A 27 16.88 -19.18 -2.68
C PRO A 27 16.47 -20.50 -3.33
N THR A 28 17.27 -21.54 -3.09
CA THR A 28 17.02 -22.92 -3.51
C THR A 28 15.91 -23.57 -2.66
N VAL A 29 15.36 -24.69 -3.14
CA VAL A 29 14.34 -25.46 -2.41
C VAL A 29 14.80 -25.85 -1.00
N ARG A 30 16.08 -26.19 -0.82
CA ARG A 30 16.64 -26.56 0.49
C ARG A 30 16.72 -25.35 1.43
N GLU A 31 17.24 -24.22 0.95
CA GLU A 31 17.30 -22.98 1.72
C GLU A 31 15.90 -22.47 2.12
N ILE A 32 14.91 -22.65 1.25
CA ILE A 32 13.51 -22.35 1.56
C ILE A 32 12.97 -23.27 2.66
N MET A 33 13.32 -24.57 2.63
CA MET A 33 12.92 -25.50 3.68
C MET A 33 13.52 -25.12 5.03
N ASP A 34 14.82 -24.86 5.06
CA ASP A 34 15.54 -24.53 6.28
C ASP A 34 15.08 -23.18 6.85
N GLY A 35 14.93 -22.16 5.99
CA GLY A 35 14.53 -20.82 6.42
C GLY A 35 13.07 -20.69 6.86
N LEU A 36 12.17 -21.51 6.30
CA LEU A 36 10.74 -21.49 6.69
C LEU A 36 10.35 -22.59 7.67
N GLY A 37 11.26 -23.52 7.99
CA GLY A 37 11.00 -24.69 8.84
C GLY A 37 10.05 -25.71 8.19
N LEU A 38 10.16 -25.90 6.87
CA LEU A 38 9.30 -26.83 6.13
C LEU A 38 9.96 -28.20 6.04
N SER A 39 9.22 -29.25 6.41
CA SER A 39 9.70 -30.64 6.40
C SER A 39 9.56 -31.35 5.05
N SER A 40 8.96 -30.71 4.04
CA SER A 40 8.64 -31.36 2.76
C SER A 40 8.93 -30.48 1.55
N THR A 41 9.71 -31.02 0.62
CA THR A 41 9.97 -30.43 -0.71
C THR A 41 8.68 -30.26 -1.52
N ASN A 42 7.69 -31.14 -1.32
CA ASN A 42 6.37 -31.03 -1.98
C ASN A 42 5.58 -29.83 -1.47
N MET A 43 5.72 -29.45 -0.21
CA MET A 43 5.08 -28.22 0.29
C MET A 43 5.69 -26.98 -0.35
N VAL A 44 7.01 -26.94 -0.51
CA VAL A 44 7.70 -25.84 -1.21
C VAL A 44 7.20 -25.73 -2.65
N LYS A 45 7.16 -26.85 -3.39
CA LYS A 45 6.61 -26.88 -4.77
C LYS A 45 5.17 -26.36 -4.80
N LYS A 46 4.31 -26.83 -3.89
CA LYS A 46 2.91 -26.39 -3.80
C LYS A 46 2.79 -24.88 -3.56
N TYR A 47 3.63 -24.29 -2.71
CA TYR A 47 3.63 -22.85 -2.49
C TYR A 47 4.10 -22.09 -3.73
N LEU A 48 5.16 -22.54 -4.39
CA LEU A 48 5.63 -21.95 -5.64
C LEU A 48 4.56 -22.01 -6.73
N ASP A 49 3.90 -23.16 -6.92
CA ASP A 49 2.84 -23.33 -7.92
C ASP A 49 1.64 -22.39 -7.64
N VAL A 50 1.30 -22.19 -6.36
CA VAL A 50 0.23 -21.28 -5.97
C VAL A 50 0.62 -19.83 -6.20
N LEU A 51 1.86 -19.44 -5.87
CA LEU A 51 2.35 -18.08 -6.10
C LEU A 51 2.45 -17.77 -7.58
N GLU A 52 2.91 -18.71 -8.40
CA GLU A 52 3.00 -18.58 -9.85
C GLU A 52 1.61 -18.48 -10.49
N ARG A 53 0.68 -19.37 -10.13
CA ARG A 53 -0.71 -19.32 -10.60
C ARG A 53 -1.42 -18.02 -10.23
N LYS A 54 -1.04 -17.44 -9.09
CA LYS A 54 -1.56 -16.15 -8.62
C LYS A 54 -0.79 -14.94 -9.19
N GLY A 55 0.25 -15.16 -9.99
CA GLY A 55 1.01 -14.10 -10.67
C GLY A 55 2.03 -13.37 -9.81
N TYR A 56 2.41 -13.91 -8.65
CA TYR A 56 3.40 -13.28 -7.77
C TYR A 56 4.85 -13.61 -8.14
N ILE A 57 5.07 -14.71 -8.85
CA ILE A 57 6.39 -15.17 -9.30
C ILE A 57 6.27 -15.80 -10.70
N LYS A 58 7.39 -15.85 -11.44
CA LYS A 58 7.58 -16.63 -12.67
C LYS A 58 8.73 -17.60 -12.46
N ARG A 59 8.61 -18.82 -12.95
CA ARG A 59 9.74 -19.76 -12.97
C ARG A 59 10.16 -20.01 -14.41
N GLN A 60 11.47 -20.00 -14.69
CA GLN A 60 11.97 -20.51 -15.96
C GLN A 60 12.20 -22.02 -15.86
N PHE A 61 11.66 -22.76 -16.83
CA PHE A 61 11.60 -24.23 -16.82
C PHE A 61 12.98 -24.92 -16.78
N ASN A 62 14.05 -24.21 -17.15
CA ASN A 62 15.41 -24.77 -17.31
C ASN A 62 16.42 -24.35 -16.24
N SER A 63 16.00 -23.63 -15.20
CA SER A 63 16.91 -23.30 -14.09
C SER A 63 16.15 -23.30 -12.75
N PRO A 64 16.49 -24.18 -11.80
CA PRO A 64 15.91 -24.16 -10.46
C PRO A 64 16.23 -22.87 -9.69
N ARG A 65 17.12 -22.02 -10.22
CA ARG A 65 17.47 -20.68 -9.71
C ARG A 65 16.83 -19.54 -10.50
N ALA A 66 15.96 -19.81 -11.46
CA ALA A 66 15.27 -18.78 -12.21
C ALA A 66 13.85 -18.58 -11.65
N ILE A 67 13.76 -18.21 -10.38
CA ILE A 67 12.54 -17.65 -9.80
C ILE A 67 12.64 -16.14 -9.98
N GLU A 68 11.92 -15.63 -10.95
CA GLU A 68 11.75 -14.19 -11.14
C GLU A 68 10.57 -13.75 -10.29
N ILE A 69 10.82 -12.91 -9.29
CA ILE A 69 9.74 -12.23 -8.58
C ILE A 69 9.23 -11.16 -9.54
N ILE A 70 8.20 -11.50 -10.32
CA ILE A 70 7.56 -10.57 -11.27
C ILE A 70 7.08 -9.31 -10.53
N GLU A 71 6.76 -9.47 -9.25
CA GLU A 71 5.95 -8.54 -8.48
C GLU A 71 4.65 -8.21 -9.23
N ALA A 72 3.55 -8.84 -8.81
CA ALA A 72 2.47 -7.95 -8.41
C ALA A 72 3.11 -6.98 -7.42
N SER A 73 3.10 -5.68 -7.73
CA SER A 73 3.40 -4.57 -6.83
C SER A 73 2.55 -4.70 -5.56
N ALA A 74 3.02 -5.61 -4.70
CA ALA A 74 2.41 -6.05 -3.46
C ALA A 74 3.45 -5.91 -2.34
N ARG A 75 4.32 -4.89 -2.42
CA ARG A 75 4.05 -3.79 -1.49
C ARG A 75 2.65 -3.37 -1.89
N SER A 76 1.64 -3.89 -1.20
CA SER A 76 0.30 -3.35 -1.36
C SER A 76 0.43 -1.94 -0.81
N GLN A 77 0.99 -1.04 -1.62
CA GLN A 77 0.47 0.30 -1.73
C GLN A 77 -0.97 0.00 -2.13
N GLU A 78 -1.84 -0.23 -1.14
CA GLU A 78 -3.27 -0.18 -1.36
C GLU A 78 -3.48 1.28 -1.75
N LEU A 79 -3.23 1.59 -3.02
CA LEU A 79 -3.36 2.93 -3.55
C LEU A 79 -4.85 3.21 -3.47
N MET A 80 -5.21 4.13 -2.59
CA MET A 80 -6.57 4.61 -2.51
C MET A 80 -6.68 5.87 -3.37
N SER A 81 -7.76 5.94 -4.15
CA SER A 81 -8.10 7.16 -4.86
C SER A 81 -8.74 8.13 -3.87
N VAL A 82 -8.06 9.24 -3.61
CA VAL A 82 -8.49 10.28 -2.68
C VAL A 82 -8.98 11.48 -3.49
N PRO A 83 -10.22 11.97 -3.28
CA PRO A 83 -10.72 13.13 -4.02
C PRO A 83 -10.01 14.41 -3.58
N ILE A 84 -9.73 15.29 -4.53
CA ILE A 84 -9.39 16.70 -4.30
C ILE A 84 -10.70 17.48 -4.29
N VAL A 85 -10.96 18.18 -3.20
CA VAL A 85 -12.20 18.93 -2.99
C VAL A 85 -11.86 20.41 -3.04
N GLY A 86 -12.50 21.13 -3.95
CA GLY A 86 -12.25 22.55 -4.16
C GLY A 86 -12.84 23.43 -3.06
N LYS A 87 -14.07 23.12 -2.63
CA LYS A 87 -14.79 23.85 -1.60
C LYS A 87 -15.42 22.89 -0.60
N VAL A 88 -15.22 23.15 0.69
CA VAL A 88 -15.91 22.42 1.76
C VAL A 88 -17.17 23.19 2.13
N ARG A 89 -18.34 22.58 1.97
CA ARG A 89 -19.61 23.16 2.43
C ARG A 89 -19.79 22.92 3.92
N ALA A 90 -20.39 23.89 4.61
CA ALA A 90 -20.79 23.74 6.00
C ALA A 90 -21.80 22.59 6.17
N GLY A 91 -21.64 21.80 7.23
CA GLY A 91 -22.65 20.85 7.73
C GLY A 91 -22.32 19.36 7.57
N THR A 92 -21.72 18.91 6.46
CA THR A 92 -21.36 17.49 6.30
C THR A 92 -19.84 17.28 6.17
N PRO A 93 -19.25 16.37 6.96
CA PRO A 93 -17.82 16.06 6.89
C PRO A 93 -17.44 15.20 5.67
N HIS A 94 -18.40 14.94 4.77
CA HIS A 94 -18.19 14.18 3.55
C HIS A 94 -18.34 15.10 2.34
N PRO A 95 -17.34 15.18 1.45
CA PRO A 95 -17.43 16.04 0.28
C PRO A 95 -18.52 15.56 -0.69
N ALA A 96 -19.27 16.51 -1.26
CA ALA A 96 -20.25 16.23 -2.30
C ALA A 96 -19.54 15.96 -3.63
N ILE A 97 -20.13 15.11 -4.47
CA ILE A 97 -19.57 14.72 -5.78
C ILE A 97 -19.36 15.94 -6.69
N GLU A 98 -20.21 16.97 -6.58
CA GLU A 98 -20.15 18.20 -7.38
C GLU A 98 -18.94 19.09 -7.06
N ASP A 99 -18.36 18.95 -5.86
CA ASP A 99 -17.25 19.78 -5.38
C ASP A 99 -15.87 19.08 -5.59
N VAL A 100 -15.85 17.90 -6.22
CA VAL A 100 -14.62 17.13 -6.51
C VAL A 100 -13.97 17.62 -7.80
N GLU A 101 -12.78 18.19 -7.69
CA GLU A 101 -11.99 18.71 -8.83
C GLU A 101 -11.13 17.64 -9.50
N GLY A 102 -10.84 16.54 -8.79
CA GLY A 102 -10.01 15.46 -9.29
C GLY A 102 -9.72 14.40 -8.23
N TYR A 103 -8.81 13.48 -8.56
CA TYR A 103 -8.40 12.41 -7.66
C TYR A 103 -6.89 12.22 -7.67
N LEU A 104 -6.31 11.91 -6.51
CA LEU A 104 -4.92 11.52 -6.36
C LEU A 104 -4.83 10.12 -5.75
N SER A 105 -3.89 9.33 -6.27
CA SER A 105 -3.57 8.03 -5.70
C SER A 105 -2.63 8.21 -4.52
N VAL A 106 -3.08 7.75 -3.34
CA VAL A 106 -2.31 7.82 -2.10
C VAL A 106 -2.08 6.42 -1.56
N ASP A 107 -0.85 6.15 -1.13
CA ASP A 107 -0.53 4.91 -0.43
C ASP A 107 -1.25 4.86 0.93
N ARG A 108 -1.97 3.78 1.22
CA ARG A 108 -2.68 3.59 2.49
C ARG A 108 -1.81 3.63 3.75
N THR A 109 -0.49 3.50 3.60
CA THR A 109 0.45 3.72 4.71
C THR A 109 0.50 5.18 5.15
N ILE A 110 0.22 6.13 4.25
CA ILE A 110 0.14 7.57 4.52
C ILE A 110 -1.20 7.91 5.18
N CYS A 111 -2.30 7.34 4.69
CA CYS A 111 -3.62 7.55 5.26
C CYS A 111 -4.44 6.26 5.30
N ARG A 112 -4.87 5.90 6.51
CA ARG A 112 -5.67 4.70 6.77
C ARG A 112 -7.18 4.92 6.66
N SER A 113 -7.62 6.17 6.47
CA SER A 113 -9.03 6.53 6.47
C SER A 113 -9.62 6.46 5.07
N ASN A 114 -10.73 5.74 4.90
CA ASN A 114 -11.39 5.61 3.59
C ASN A 114 -12.21 6.85 3.17
N ASN A 115 -12.40 7.80 4.08
CA ASN A 115 -13.15 9.04 3.85
C ASN A 115 -12.26 10.28 3.83
N ALA A 116 -10.94 10.10 3.71
CA ALA A 116 -10.03 11.22 3.57
C ALA A 116 -10.21 11.94 2.24
N PHE A 117 -9.86 13.22 2.20
CA PHE A 117 -9.90 14.05 1.00
C PHE A 117 -8.77 15.07 1.03
N PHE A 118 -8.38 15.57 -0.14
CA PHE A 118 -7.43 16.67 -0.26
C PHE A 118 -8.15 18.01 -0.29
N LEU A 119 -7.56 19.02 0.35
CA LEU A 119 -7.93 20.42 0.17
C LEU A 119 -6.74 21.20 -0.37
N ARG A 120 -7.03 22.18 -1.23
CA ARG A 120 -6.05 23.17 -1.65
C ARG A 120 -6.00 24.30 -0.63
N VAL A 121 -4.79 24.61 -0.16
CA VAL A 121 -4.55 25.72 0.75
C VAL A 121 -4.66 27.04 0.00
N VAL A 122 -5.35 27.99 0.59
CA VAL A 122 -5.49 29.37 0.09
C VAL A 122 -5.03 30.32 1.20
N GLY A 123 -4.08 31.20 0.88
CA GLY A 123 -3.43 32.09 1.83
C GLY A 123 -2.22 31.46 2.54
N ASP A 124 -1.66 32.20 3.50
CA ASP A 124 -0.35 31.96 4.12
C ASP A 124 -0.40 31.81 5.66
N SER A 125 -1.59 31.70 6.25
CA SER A 125 -1.80 31.63 7.71
C SER A 125 -1.08 30.47 8.41
N MET A 126 -0.69 29.44 7.65
CA MET A 126 0.01 28.24 8.15
C MET A 126 1.46 28.14 7.64
N ILE A 127 2.06 29.24 7.18
CA ILE A 127 3.42 29.24 6.61
C ILE A 127 4.50 28.76 7.60
N GLU A 128 4.36 29.07 8.89
CA GLU A 128 5.25 28.61 9.97
C GLU A 128 5.21 27.08 10.17
N ALA A 129 4.11 26.44 9.75
CA ALA A 129 4.00 24.97 9.71
C ALA A 129 4.52 24.37 8.40
N HIS A 130 5.17 25.18 7.55
CA HIS A 130 5.61 24.82 6.20
C HIS A 130 4.46 24.39 5.28
N ILE A 131 3.28 24.99 5.46
CA ILE A 131 2.11 24.82 4.60
C ILE A 131 1.95 26.12 3.79
N GLN A 132 2.12 26.05 2.48
CA GLN A 132 2.13 27.20 1.59
C GLN A 132 0.84 27.30 0.76
N GLU A 133 0.56 28.49 0.23
CA GLU A 133 -0.55 28.67 -0.71
C GLU A 133 -0.39 27.74 -1.92
N GLY A 134 -1.49 27.07 -2.27
CA GLY A 134 -1.54 26.11 -3.38
C GLY A 134 -1.21 24.67 -3.02
N ASP A 135 -0.67 24.41 -1.81
CA ASP A 135 -0.40 23.05 -1.33
C ASP A 135 -1.67 22.22 -1.20
N LEU A 136 -1.52 20.90 -1.34
CA LEU A 136 -2.60 19.94 -1.10
C LEU A 136 -2.42 19.28 0.26
N VAL A 137 -3.34 19.56 1.18
CA VAL A 137 -3.36 18.95 2.51
C VAL A 137 -4.31 17.76 2.53
N LEU A 138 -3.84 16.63 3.06
CA LEU A 138 -4.65 15.42 3.23
C LEU A 138 -5.41 15.49 4.54
N VAL A 139 -6.73 15.59 4.47
CA VAL A 139 -7.60 15.75 5.64
C VAL A 139 -8.31 14.44 5.95
N LYS A 140 -8.21 14.01 7.21
CA LYS A 140 -8.98 12.90 7.76
C LYS A 140 -10.17 13.47 8.56
N PRO A 141 -11.42 13.20 8.15
CA PRO A 141 -12.59 13.63 8.92
C PRO A 141 -12.65 12.95 10.29
N GLN A 142 -12.78 13.74 11.34
CA GLN A 142 -12.96 13.25 12.70
C GLN A 142 -13.74 14.28 13.56
N PRO A 143 -14.54 13.83 14.54
CA PRO A 143 -15.37 14.71 15.36
C PRO A 143 -14.58 15.40 16.49
N VAL A 144 -13.37 14.93 16.79
CA VAL A 144 -12.54 15.42 17.91
C VAL A 144 -11.12 15.63 17.42
N ALA A 145 -10.47 16.67 17.93
CA ALA A 145 -9.07 16.97 17.71
C ALA A 145 -8.34 17.14 19.04
N ASN A 146 -7.04 16.84 19.05
CA ASN A 146 -6.18 17.02 20.23
C ASN A 146 -5.38 18.33 20.15
N ASN A 147 -4.98 18.86 21.30
CA ASN A 147 -4.12 20.04 21.34
C ASN A 147 -2.80 19.79 20.60
N GLY A 148 -2.46 20.71 19.70
CA GLY A 148 -1.26 20.63 18.86
C GLY A 148 -1.49 19.94 17.50
N GLU A 149 -2.68 19.41 17.23
CA GLU A 149 -3.03 18.94 15.89
C GLU A 149 -3.37 20.11 14.97
N ILE A 150 -2.90 20.05 13.71
CA ILE A 150 -3.35 20.97 12.66
C ILE A 150 -4.71 20.48 12.18
N VAL A 151 -5.71 21.35 12.25
CA VAL A 151 -7.10 21.00 11.92
C VAL A 151 -7.70 21.97 10.93
N VAL A 152 -8.60 21.44 10.11
CA VAL A 152 -9.55 22.24 9.34
C VAL A 152 -10.86 22.22 10.12
N ALA A 153 -11.27 23.39 10.60
CA ALA A 153 -12.52 23.56 11.33
C ALA A 153 -13.53 24.33 10.48
N LEU A 154 -14.77 23.84 10.44
CA LEU A 154 -15.93 24.57 9.95
C LEU A 154 -16.61 25.17 11.18
N ILE A 155 -16.72 26.49 11.22
CA ILE A 155 -17.41 27.24 12.27
C ILE A 155 -18.77 27.68 11.75
#